data_AF-T1CS45-F1
#
_entry.id   AF-T1CS45-F1
#
_cell.length_a   1.000
_cell.length_b   1.000
_cell.length_c   1.000
_cell.angle_alpha   90.00
_cell.angle_beta   90.00
_cell.angle_gamma   90.00
#
_symmetry.space_group_name_H-M   'P 1'
#
loop_
_entity.id
_entity.type
_entity.pdbx_description
1 polymer ?
#
loop_
_entity_poly.entity_id
_entity_poly.type
_entity_poly.pdbx_seq_one_letter_code
_entity_poly.pdbx_strand_id
1 'polypeptide(L)'
;SLRDRGLAAPVLAVGDGALGFWGALREVFPKTREQRCWVHRTANVLDALPKRLHEDAKGALKNIYGAPSRTEALDAVKTFGDTYAEFKKATDKITGELDALLAFFDFPQEHWIHLRTTNPIESTFSTVRLRTKVTRGAGSRKAGLAMAYKLLDAAQDRWRKIGGAELVPLVRAGATFIDGKLRERTTTRPKRSTTPTPT
;
A
#
# COMPACT_ATOMS: atom_id res chain seq x y z
N SER A 1 -7.11 -14.33 17.38
CA SER A 1 -6.68 -13.64 16.14
C SER A 1 -7.12 -12.17 16.20
N LEU A 2 -6.70 -11.30 15.25
CA LEU A 2 -7.24 -9.92 15.18
C LEU A 2 -8.74 -9.91 14.82
N ARG A 3 -9.19 -10.89 14.04
CA ARG A 3 -10.61 -11.12 13.73
C ARG A 3 -11.42 -11.40 14.99
N ASP A 4 -10.92 -12.27 15.88
CA ASP A 4 -11.61 -12.60 17.15
C ASP A 4 -11.68 -11.39 18.09
N ARG A 5 -10.80 -10.40 17.88
CA ARG A 5 -10.78 -9.11 18.59
C ARG A 5 -11.63 -8.04 17.90
N GLY A 6 -12.41 -8.40 16.88
CA GLY A 6 -13.36 -7.51 16.21
C GLY A 6 -12.84 -6.76 14.98
N LEU A 7 -11.63 -7.07 14.49
CA LEU A 7 -11.14 -6.45 13.25
C LEU A 7 -11.97 -6.94 12.05
N ALA A 8 -12.71 -6.02 11.42
CA ALA A 8 -13.33 -6.24 10.12
C ALA A 8 -12.26 -6.37 9.03
N ALA A 9 -12.56 -7.11 7.97
CA ALA A 9 -11.63 -7.31 6.85
C ALA A 9 -11.11 -5.96 6.31
N PRO A 10 -9.79 -5.74 6.27
CA PRO A 10 -9.22 -4.55 5.65
C PRO A 10 -9.62 -4.49 4.17
N VAL A 11 -9.84 -3.29 3.63
CA VAL A 11 -10.06 -3.13 2.18
C VAL A 11 -8.76 -3.35 1.41
N LEU A 12 -7.64 -2.91 2.00
CA LEU A 12 -6.28 -3.04 1.47
C LEU A 12 -5.33 -3.46 2.58
N ALA A 13 -4.43 -4.38 2.27
CA ALA A 13 -3.23 -4.65 3.06
C ALA A 13 -1.99 -4.28 2.25
N VAL A 14 -1.09 -3.50 2.85
CA VAL A 14 0.20 -3.14 2.26
C VAL A 14 1.29 -3.89 3.01
N GLY A 15 2.14 -4.62 2.30
CA GLY A 15 3.21 -5.40 2.91
C GLY A 15 4.41 -5.59 1.99
N ASP A 16 5.47 -6.16 2.55
CA ASP A 16 6.64 -6.60 1.81
C ASP A 16 6.36 -7.97 1.12
N GLY A 17 7.42 -8.71 0.79
CA GLY A 17 7.33 -10.04 0.19
C GLY A 17 7.11 -11.19 1.18
N ALA A 18 6.80 -10.94 2.45
CA ALA A 18 6.71 -12.00 3.47
C ALA A 18 5.58 -13.01 3.17
N LEU A 19 5.95 -14.20 2.65
CA LEU A 19 5.00 -15.21 2.17
C LEU A 19 3.98 -15.65 3.22
N GLY A 20 4.40 -15.80 4.48
CA GLY A 20 3.52 -16.20 5.58
C GLY A 20 2.41 -15.18 5.88
N PHE A 21 2.71 -13.88 5.73
CA PHE A 21 1.70 -12.83 5.92
C PHE A 21 0.61 -12.90 4.85
N TRP A 22 0.99 -13.03 3.58
CA TRP A 22 0.04 -13.10 2.47
C TRP A 22 -0.78 -14.38 2.47
N GLY A 23 -0.15 -15.52 2.82
CA GLY A 23 -0.88 -16.78 3.04
C GLY A 23 -1.98 -16.62 4.10
N ALA A 24 -1.62 -16.11 5.29
CA ALA A 24 -2.57 -15.89 6.37
C ALA A 24 -3.64 -14.85 6.02
N LEU A 25 -3.29 -13.79 5.28
CA LEU A 25 -4.25 -12.78 4.85
C LEU A 25 -5.32 -13.37 3.94
N ARG A 26 -4.92 -14.16 2.94
CA ARG A 26 -5.86 -14.82 2.01
C ARG A 26 -6.78 -15.82 2.72
N GLU A 27 -6.28 -16.48 3.76
CA GLU A 27 -7.06 -17.41 4.57
C GLU A 27 -8.08 -16.67 5.47
N VAL A 28 -7.64 -15.64 6.20
CA VAL A 28 -8.47 -14.97 7.20
C VAL A 28 -9.38 -13.91 6.60
N PHE A 29 -8.91 -13.19 5.58
CA PHE A 29 -9.60 -12.08 4.91
C PHE A 29 -9.45 -12.15 3.37
N PRO A 30 -10.08 -13.13 2.71
CA PRO A 30 -9.91 -13.39 1.27
C PRO A 30 -10.35 -12.23 0.34
N LYS A 31 -11.14 -11.29 0.85
CA LYS A 31 -11.61 -10.11 0.10
C LYS A 31 -10.66 -8.91 0.21
N THR A 32 -9.65 -8.96 1.08
CA THR A 32 -8.69 -7.87 1.24
C THR A 32 -7.77 -7.81 0.04
N ARG A 33 -7.66 -6.64 -0.58
CA ARG A 33 -6.73 -6.42 -1.69
C ARG A 33 -5.30 -6.37 -1.18
N GLU A 34 -4.37 -6.85 -2.00
CA GLU A 34 -2.94 -6.86 -1.68
C GLU A 34 -2.22 -5.72 -2.40
N GLN A 35 -1.37 -5.01 -1.67
CA GLN A 35 -0.43 -4.05 -2.23
C GLN A 35 1.00 -4.34 -1.79
N ARG A 36 1.92 -4.32 -2.75
CA ARG A 36 3.36 -4.42 -2.49
C ARG A 36 3.90 -3.06 -2.04
N CYS A 37 4.70 -3.08 -0.98
CA CYS A 37 5.34 -1.88 -0.45
C CYS A 37 6.41 -1.35 -1.42
N TRP A 38 6.27 -0.09 -1.84
CA TRP A 38 7.21 0.57 -2.76
C TRP A 38 8.61 0.78 -2.19
N VAL A 39 8.75 0.96 -0.87
CA VAL A 39 10.06 1.08 -0.22
C VAL A 39 10.85 -0.22 -0.37
N HIS A 40 10.23 -1.36 -0.01
CA HIS A 40 10.86 -2.67 -0.16
C HIS A 40 11.04 -3.05 -1.63
N ARG A 41 10.09 -2.69 -2.50
CA ARG A 41 10.23 -2.91 -3.95
C ARG A 41 11.45 -2.18 -4.50
N THR A 42 11.64 -0.92 -4.12
CA THR A 42 12.79 -0.11 -4.53
C THR A 42 14.09 -0.76 -4.10
N ALA A 43 14.21 -1.15 -2.82
CA ALA A 43 15.39 -1.88 -2.34
C ALA A 43 15.68 -3.14 -3.15
N ASN A 44 14.65 -3.98 -3.36
CA ASN A 44 14.75 -5.21 -4.13
C ASN A 44 15.23 -4.97 -5.57
N VAL A 45 14.79 -3.90 -6.22
CA VAL A 45 15.21 -3.53 -7.58
C VAL A 45 16.66 -3.06 -7.58
N LEU A 46 17.05 -2.21 -6.63
CA LEU A 46 18.42 -1.71 -6.51
C LEU A 46 19.43 -2.84 -6.24
N ASP A 47 19.06 -3.84 -5.45
CA ASP A 47 19.89 -5.03 -5.21
C ASP A 47 20.16 -5.86 -6.48
N ALA A 48 19.34 -5.68 -7.52
CA ALA A 48 19.52 -6.32 -8.83
C ALA A 48 20.27 -5.43 -9.84
N LEU A 49 20.76 -4.26 -9.42
CA LEU A 49 21.44 -3.28 -10.27
C LEU A 49 22.85 -2.95 -9.76
N PRO A 50 23.82 -2.66 -10.65
CA PRO A 50 25.10 -2.07 -10.27
C PRO A 50 24.90 -0.76 -9.49
N LYS A 51 25.70 -0.54 -8.43
CA LYS A 51 25.63 0.67 -7.58
C LYS A 51 25.65 1.99 -8.35
N ARG A 52 26.42 2.05 -9.46
CA ARG A 52 26.51 3.23 -10.33
C ARG A 52 25.18 3.68 -10.93
N LEU A 53 24.20 2.78 -11.05
CA LEU A 53 22.88 3.06 -11.61
C LEU A 53 21.82 3.38 -10.55
N HIS A 54 22.17 3.34 -9.26
CA HIS A 54 21.17 3.38 -8.19
C HIS A 54 20.40 4.70 -8.13
N GLU A 55 21.06 5.83 -8.34
CA GLU A 55 20.38 7.14 -8.30
C GLU A 55 19.41 7.31 -9.46
N ASP A 56 19.82 6.96 -10.68
CA ASP A 56 18.95 7.00 -11.87
C ASP A 56 17.76 6.04 -11.73
N ALA A 57 18.01 4.84 -11.20
CA ALA A 57 16.97 3.85 -10.97
C ALA A 57 15.96 4.31 -9.91
N LYS A 58 16.40 4.96 -8.82
CA LYS A 58 15.49 5.57 -7.83
C LYS A 58 14.62 6.64 -8.47
N GLY A 59 15.19 7.48 -9.34
CA GLY A 59 14.45 8.48 -10.11
C GLY A 59 13.38 7.83 -10.99
N ALA A 60 13.75 6.83 -11.77
CA ALA A 60 12.84 6.12 -12.66
C ALA A 60 11.71 5.39 -11.90
N LEU A 61 12.04 4.73 -10.77
CA LEU A 61 11.03 4.12 -9.90
C LEU A 61 10.07 5.15 -9.30
N LYS A 62 10.60 6.32 -8.90
CA LYS A 62 9.77 7.44 -8.41
C LYS A 62 8.83 7.96 -9.48
N ASN A 63 9.21 7.95 -10.75
CA ASN A 63 8.30 8.32 -11.83
C ASN A 63 7.13 7.34 -11.97
N ILE A 64 7.34 6.05 -11.67
CA ILE A 64 6.27 5.04 -11.69
C ILE A 64 5.27 5.28 -10.56
N TYR A 65 5.72 5.18 -9.30
CA TYR A 65 4.79 5.29 -8.18
C TYR A 65 4.33 6.73 -7.94
N GLY A 66 5.07 7.71 -8.45
CA GLY A 66 4.76 9.14 -8.40
C GLY A 66 3.82 9.62 -9.51
N ALA A 67 3.52 8.79 -10.51
CA ALA A 67 2.67 9.15 -11.64
C ALA A 67 1.27 9.63 -11.18
N PRO A 68 0.65 10.56 -11.91
CA PRO A 68 -0.65 11.11 -11.53
C PRO A 68 -1.82 10.19 -11.92
N SER A 69 -1.61 9.21 -12.81
CA SER A 69 -2.59 8.20 -13.20
C SER A 69 -1.96 6.81 -13.35
N ARG A 70 -2.79 5.76 -13.30
CA ARG A 70 -2.36 4.38 -13.56
C ARG A 70 -1.78 4.25 -14.97
N THR A 71 -2.39 4.90 -15.96
CA THR A 71 -1.89 4.87 -17.35
C THR A 71 -0.48 5.42 -17.45
N GLU A 72 -0.22 6.60 -16.89
CA GLU A 72 1.12 7.19 -16.89
C GLU A 72 2.13 6.36 -16.08
N ALA A 73 1.68 5.68 -15.02
CA ALA A 73 2.53 4.73 -14.29
C ALA A 73 2.93 3.54 -15.18
N LEU A 74 2.03 3.03 -16.03
CA LEU A 74 2.32 1.94 -16.97
C LEU A 74 3.30 2.39 -18.06
N ASP A 75 3.16 3.62 -18.56
CA ASP A 75 4.12 4.20 -19.53
C ASP A 75 5.52 4.36 -18.89
N ALA A 76 5.57 4.79 -17.63
CA ALA A 76 6.82 4.86 -16.87
C ALA A 76 7.43 3.47 -16.63
N VAL A 77 6.60 2.43 -16.40
CA VAL A 77 7.06 1.03 -16.27
C VAL A 77 7.65 0.53 -17.58
N LYS A 78 7.01 0.84 -18.73
CA LYS A 78 7.56 0.51 -20.05
C LYS A 78 8.91 1.20 -20.25
N THR A 79 9.01 2.49 -19.96
CA THR A 79 10.25 3.26 -20.07
C THR A 79 11.35 2.69 -19.17
N PHE A 80 11.01 2.28 -17.95
CA PHE A 80 11.93 1.58 -17.05
C PHE A 80 12.39 0.24 -17.64
N GLY A 81 11.46 -0.54 -18.19
CA GLY A 81 11.75 -1.80 -18.87
C GLY A 81 12.73 -1.63 -20.04
N ASP A 82 12.52 -0.61 -20.86
CA ASP A 82 13.35 -0.30 -22.03
C ASP A 82 14.75 0.19 -21.60
N THR A 83 14.82 1.05 -20.58
CA THR A 83 16.08 1.62 -20.08
C THR A 83 16.97 0.59 -19.38
N TYR A 84 16.35 -0.35 -18.64
CA TYR A 84 17.05 -1.39 -17.88
C TYR A 84 16.90 -2.77 -18.51
N ALA A 85 16.73 -2.84 -19.84
CA ALA A 85 16.46 -4.09 -20.57
C ALA A 85 17.55 -5.17 -20.36
N GLU A 86 18.81 -4.76 -20.21
CA GLU A 86 19.94 -5.67 -19.91
C GLU A 86 19.86 -6.27 -18.50
N PHE A 87 19.10 -5.64 -17.58
CA PHE A 87 18.94 -6.04 -16.19
C PHE A 87 17.60 -6.73 -15.95
N LYS A 88 17.36 -7.87 -16.62
CA LYS A 88 16.09 -8.61 -16.55
C LYS A 88 15.58 -8.85 -15.12
N LYS A 89 16.48 -9.16 -14.16
CA LYS A 89 16.11 -9.36 -12.75
C LYS A 89 15.51 -8.10 -12.10
N ALA A 90 15.95 -6.91 -12.51
CA ALA A 90 15.44 -5.65 -12.00
C ALA A 90 14.09 -5.30 -12.62
N THR A 91 13.93 -5.52 -13.93
CA THR A 91 12.67 -5.25 -14.64
C THR A 91 11.56 -6.23 -14.25
N ASP A 92 11.87 -7.53 -14.12
CA ASP A 92 10.92 -8.57 -13.67
C ASP A 92 10.33 -8.27 -12.28
N LYS A 93 11.11 -7.64 -11.39
CA LYS A 93 10.64 -7.27 -10.04
C LYS A 93 9.50 -6.24 -10.08
N ILE A 94 9.40 -5.46 -11.15
CA ILE A 94 8.31 -4.50 -11.35
C ILE A 94 7.17 -5.15 -12.16
N THR A 95 7.49 -5.73 -13.31
CA THR A 95 6.48 -6.25 -14.25
C THR A 95 5.71 -7.45 -13.69
N GLY A 96 6.33 -8.28 -12.85
CA GLY A 96 5.71 -9.50 -12.32
C GLY A 96 4.64 -9.27 -11.25
N GLU A 97 4.55 -8.08 -10.64
CA GLU A 97 3.59 -7.79 -9.56
C GLU A 97 2.93 -6.40 -9.73
N LEU A 98 2.73 -6.00 -10.98
CA LEU A 98 2.34 -4.63 -11.34
C LEU A 98 0.99 -4.22 -10.73
N ASP A 99 -0.02 -5.10 -10.78
CA ASP A 99 -1.33 -4.81 -10.20
C ASP A 99 -1.26 -4.58 -8.68
N ALA A 100 -0.45 -5.37 -7.98
CA ALA A 100 -0.24 -5.19 -6.55
C ALA A 100 0.63 -3.96 -6.24
N LEU A 101 1.53 -3.54 -7.13
CA LEU A 101 2.31 -2.31 -6.96
C LEU A 101 1.47 -1.05 -7.19
N LEU A 102 0.54 -1.10 -8.15
CA LEU A 102 -0.29 0.02 -8.58
C LEU A 102 -1.69 0.02 -7.93
N ALA A 103 -1.96 -0.90 -7.00
CA ALA A 103 -3.26 -1.04 -6.33
C ALA A 103 -3.75 0.26 -5.66
N PHE A 104 -2.84 1.14 -5.24
CA PHE A 104 -3.15 2.42 -4.60
C PHE A 104 -3.93 3.39 -5.51
N PHE A 105 -3.82 3.28 -6.85
CA PHE A 105 -4.58 4.14 -7.77
C PHE A 105 -6.10 3.98 -7.64
N ASP A 106 -6.54 2.84 -7.10
CA ASP A 106 -7.95 2.51 -6.85
C ASP A 106 -8.44 3.00 -5.47
N PHE A 107 -7.68 3.89 -4.81
CA PHE A 107 -7.97 4.52 -3.53
C PHE A 107 -7.85 6.04 -3.64
N PRO A 108 -8.48 6.84 -2.75
CA PRO A 108 -8.43 8.30 -2.79
C PRO A 108 -7.01 8.85 -2.97
N GLN A 109 -6.86 9.88 -3.78
CA GLN A 109 -5.57 10.48 -4.10
C GLN A 109 -4.84 10.98 -2.84
N GLU A 110 -5.59 11.48 -1.87
CA GLU A 110 -5.13 11.93 -0.56
C GLU A 110 -4.46 10.82 0.25
N HIS A 111 -4.83 9.55 0.00
CA HIS A 111 -4.29 8.39 0.70
C HIS A 111 -2.94 7.95 0.09
N TRP A 112 -2.64 8.33 -1.15
CA TRP A 112 -1.47 7.82 -1.88
C TRP A 112 -0.14 8.17 -1.22
N ILE A 113 -0.04 9.32 -0.55
CA ILE A 113 1.16 9.69 0.20
C ILE A 113 1.48 8.71 1.34
N HIS A 114 0.43 8.11 1.92
CA HIS A 114 0.56 7.12 2.99
C HIS A 114 0.74 5.71 2.43
N LEU A 115 0.06 5.36 1.34
CA LEU A 115 0.10 4.02 0.74
C LEU A 115 1.43 3.72 0.03
N ARG A 116 2.12 4.74 -0.48
CA ARG A 116 3.39 4.60 -1.22
C ARG A 116 4.63 4.64 -0.34
N THR A 117 4.49 4.88 0.97
CA THR A 117 5.63 5.01 1.89
C THR A 117 5.44 4.12 3.11
N THR A 118 6.51 3.93 3.89
CA THR A 118 6.44 3.25 5.19
C THR A 118 6.33 4.24 6.35
N ASN A 119 6.29 5.55 6.07
CA ASN A 119 6.26 6.60 7.11
C ASN A 119 5.20 6.40 8.20
N PRO A 120 3.96 5.97 7.91
CA PRO A 120 2.96 5.71 8.96
C PRO A 120 3.42 4.66 10.00
N ILE A 121 4.22 3.69 9.58
CA ILE A 121 4.81 2.67 10.45
C ILE A 121 6.12 3.19 11.05
N GLU A 122 7.04 3.68 10.22
CA GLU A 122 8.38 4.09 10.64
C GLU A 122 8.34 5.23 11.67
N SER A 123 7.46 6.21 11.48
CA SER A 123 7.28 7.33 12.41
C SER A 123 6.76 6.84 13.76
N THR A 124 5.80 5.91 13.75
CA THR A 124 5.21 5.32 14.95
C THR A 124 6.23 4.52 15.77
N PHE A 125 7.14 3.80 15.09
CA PHE A 125 8.19 2.99 15.73
C PHE A 125 9.50 3.74 16.00
N SER A 126 9.61 5.01 15.61
CA SER A 126 10.86 5.79 15.71
C SER A 126 11.40 5.88 17.14
N THR A 127 10.54 6.15 18.12
CA THR A 127 10.89 6.24 19.54
C THR A 127 11.32 4.91 20.13
N VAL A 128 10.66 3.82 19.73
CA VAL A 128 11.00 2.45 20.14
C VAL A 128 12.40 2.08 19.66
N ARG A 129 12.72 2.37 18.39
CA ARG A 129 14.04 2.09 17.81
C ARG A 129 15.13 2.95 18.44
N LEU A 130 14.87 4.25 18.64
CA LEU A 130 15.80 5.14 19.32
C LEU A 130 16.12 4.61 20.72
N ARG A 131 15.09 4.25 21.50
CA ARG A 131 15.30 3.74 22.85
C ARG A 131 16.06 2.41 22.85
N THR A 132 15.70 1.49 21.96
CA THR A 132 16.39 0.19 21.82
C THR A 132 17.87 0.38 21.48
N LYS A 133 18.21 1.36 20.65
CA LYS A 133 19.61 1.71 20.31
C LYS A 133 20.36 2.26 21.54
N VAL A 134 19.74 3.19 22.27
CA VAL A 134 20.35 3.81 23.47
C VAL A 134 20.57 2.79 24.59
N THR A 135 19.61 1.88 24.82
CA THR A 135 19.72 0.83 25.84
C THR A 135 20.58 -0.36 25.43
N ARG A 136 21.19 -0.32 24.22
CA ARG A 136 21.97 -1.42 23.62
C ARG A 136 21.20 -2.75 23.61
N GLY A 137 19.94 -2.70 23.22
CA GLY A 137 19.04 -3.84 23.17
C GLY A 137 17.93 -3.77 24.21
N ALA A 138 17.09 -4.81 24.22
CA ALA A 138 15.85 -4.87 24.99
C ALA A 138 16.03 -5.44 26.41
N GLY A 139 17.22 -5.93 26.76
CA GLY A 139 17.49 -6.68 27.99
C GLY A 139 16.89 -8.08 27.96
N SER A 140 15.56 -8.18 28.04
CA SER A 140 14.80 -9.42 27.90
C SER A 140 13.60 -9.24 26.97
N ARG A 141 13.00 -10.33 26.48
CA ARG A 141 11.77 -10.26 25.67
C ARG A 141 10.65 -9.51 26.39
N LYS A 142 10.45 -9.80 27.69
CA LYS A 142 9.41 -9.16 28.50
C LYS A 142 9.66 -7.65 28.66
N ALA A 143 10.91 -7.27 28.95
CA ALA A 143 11.30 -5.87 29.08
C ALA A 143 11.16 -5.11 27.75
N GLY A 144 11.59 -5.72 26.63
CA GLY A 144 11.43 -5.16 25.29
C GLY A 144 9.97 -4.91 24.91
N LEU A 145 9.10 -5.89 25.16
CA LEU A 145 7.66 -5.75 24.90
C LEU A 145 7.04 -4.65 25.77
N ALA A 146 7.37 -4.59 27.06
CA ALA A 146 6.87 -3.55 27.96
C ALA A 146 7.33 -2.15 27.53
N MET A 147 8.60 -2.01 27.13
CA MET A 147 9.16 -0.76 26.62
C MET A 147 8.46 -0.33 25.32
N ALA A 148 8.36 -1.22 24.34
CA ALA A 148 7.68 -0.94 23.08
C ALA A 148 6.22 -0.55 23.29
N TYR A 149 5.50 -1.31 24.13
CA TYR A 149 4.12 -0.99 24.51
C TYR A 149 4.03 0.42 25.08
N LYS A 150 4.79 0.77 26.11
CA LYS A 150 4.68 2.08 26.76
C LYS A 150 5.08 3.25 25.87
N LEU A 151 6.06 3.05 24.98
CA LEU A 151 6.45 4.09 24.02
C LEU A 151 5.40 4.29 22.93
N LEU A 152 4.75 3.21 22.46
CA LEU A 152 3.65 3.29 21.50
C LEU A 152 2.39 3.88 22.14
N ASP A 153 2.08 3.47 23.37
CA ASP A 153 0.97 3.96 24.19
C ASP A 153 1.08 5.48 24.40
N ALA A 154 2.28 5.99 24.71
CA ALA A 154 2.52 7.44 24.81
C ALA A 154 2.58 8.16 23.46
N ALA A 155 2.96 7.47 22.38
CA ALA A 155 3.04 8.08 21.05
C ALA A 155 1.66 8.28 20.41
N GLN A 156 0.67 7.45 20.77
CA GLN A 156 -0.64 7.42 20.13
C GLN A 156 -1.38 8.76 20.18
N ASP A 157 -1.19 9.52 21.26
CA ASP A 157 -1.83 10.83 21.48
C ASP A 157 -1.43 11.88 20.44
N ARG A 158 -0.30 11.68 19.74
CA ARG A 158 0.24 12.62 18.74
C ARG A 158 0.13 12.09 17.32
N TRP A 159 -0.53 10.95 17.10
CA TRP A 159 -0.70 10.41 15.76
C TRP A 159 -1.60 11.32 14.93
N ARG A 160 -1.14 11.62 13.72
CA ARG A 160 -1.92 12.37 12.75
C ARG A 160 -2.85 11.42 12.02
N LYS A 161 -4.04 11.90 11.71
CA LYS A 161 -4.93 11.22 10.77
C LYS A 161 -4.24 11.12 9.40
N ILE A 162 -4.60 10.11 8.63
CA ILE A 162 -4.23 10.06 7.21
C ILE A 162 -4.86 11.25 6.47
N GLY A 163 -4.22 11.72 5.41
CA GLY A 163 -4.82 12.67 4.47
C GLY A 163 -6.13 12.10 3.93
N GLY A 164 -7.16 12.94 3.81
CA GLY A 164 -8.48 12.49 3.36
C GLY A 164 -9.16 11.49 4.30
N ALA A 165 -9.01 11.62 5.62
CA ALA A 165 -9.56 10.67 6.60
C ALA A 165 -11.09 10.55 6.52
N GLU A 166 -11.78 11.61 6.12
CA GLU A 166 -13.21 11.66 5.84
C GLU A 166 -13.65 10.76 4.68
N LEU A 167 -12.73 10.32 3.82
CA LEU A 167 -13.00 9.40 2.71
C LEU A 167 -12.90 7.92 3.13
N VAL A 168 -12.34 7.62 4.31
CA VAL A 168 -12.22 6.24 4.82
C VAL A 168 -13.56 5.50 4.89
N PRO A 169 -14.68 6.11 5.35
CA PRO A 169 -15.99 5.48 5.30
C PRO A 169 -16.42 5.07 3.88
N LEU A 170 -16.12 5.87 2.86
CA LEU A 170 -16.43 5.55 1.46
C LEU A 170 -15.62 4.36 0.96
N VAL A 171 -14.32 4.32 1.28
CA VAL A 171 -13.45 3.17 0.99
C VAL A 171 -14.00 1.91 1.67
N ARG A 172 -14.40 1.99 2.95
CA ARG A 172 -15.01 0.88 3.69
C ARG A 172 -16.37 0.44 3.13
N ALA A 173 -17.14 1.38 2.58
CA ALA A 173 -18.42 1.11 1.93
C ALA A 173 -18.27 0.51 0.51
N GLY A 174 -17.03 0.37 0.01
CA GLY A 174 -16.76 -0.18 -1.31
C GLY A 174 -17.01 0.81 -2.45
N ALA A 175 -16.87 2.12 -2.20
CA ALA A 175 -16.87 3.11 -3.25
C ALA A 175 -15.74 2.85 -4.26
N THR A 176 -16.01 3.10 -5.54
CA THR A 176 -15.02 2.91 -6.61
C THR A 176 -14.26 4.20 -6.85
N PHE A 177 -12.93 4.12 -6.81
CA PHE A 177 -12.05 5.21 -7.20
C PHE A 177 -11.28 4.81 -8.46
N ILE A 178 -11.12 5.75 -9.39
CA ILE A 178 -10.29 5.59 -10.58
C ILE A 178 -9.30 6.75 -10.57
N ASP A 179 -8.00 6.43 -10.53
CA ASP A 179 -6.92 7.41 -10.39
C ASP A 179 -7.18 8.38 -9.23
N GLY A 180 -7.65 7.82 -8.11
CA GLY A 180 -7.89 8.56 -6.87
C GLY A 180 -9.16 9.41 -6.85
N LYS A 181 -9.92 9.44 -7.95
CA LYS A 181 -11.18 10.19 -8.04
C LYS A 181 -12.37 9.26 -7.82
N LEU A 182 -13.30 9.70 -6.97
CA LEU A 182 -14.54 8.97 -6.71
C LEU A 182 -15.37 8.87 -8.00
N ARG A 183 -15.74 7.65 -8.38
CA ARG A 183 -16.67 7.40 -9.49
C ARG A 183 -18.09 7.30 -8.93
N GLU A 184 -18.95 8.23 -9.30
CA GLU A 184 -20.38 8.13 -8.99
C GLU A 184 -20.97 6.88 -9.67
N ARG A 185 -21.83 6.16 -8.95
CA ARG A 185 -22.61 5.08 -9.57
C ARG A 185 -23.54 5.71 -10.59
N THR A 186 -23.36 5.37 -11.86
CA THR A 186 -24.37 5.64 -12.89
C THR A 186 -25.61 4.83 -12.52
N THR A 187 -26.62 5.44 -11.91
CA THR A 187 -27.92 4.81 -11.72
C THR A 187 -28.58 4.68 -13.09
N THR A 188 -28.35 3.55 -13.77
CA THR A 188 -29.19 3.17 -14.91
C THR A 188 -30.56 2.83 -14.35
N ARG A 189 -31.44 3.82 -14.26
CA ARG A 189 -32.84 3.64 -13.91
C ARG A 189 -33.48 2.74 -14.99
N PRO A 190 -34.01 1.55 -14.66
CA PRO A 190 -34.67 0.72 -15.65
C PRO A 190 -35.86 1.49 -16.23
N LYS A 191 -35.91 1.63 -17.56
CA LYS A 191 -37.11 2.12 -18.25
C LYS A 191 -38.25 1.16 -17.90
N ARG A 192 -39.32 1.66 -17.26
CA ARG A 192 -40.57 0.92 -17.11
C ARG A 192 -41.04 0.53 -18.51
N SER A 193 -41.05 -0.76 -18.83
CA SER A 193 -41.76 -1.29 -19.98
C SER A 193 -43.25 -1.20 -19.69
N THR A 194 -43.96 -0.33 -20.42
CA THR A 194 -45.41 -0.35 -20.51
C THR A 194 -45.82 -1.50 -21.43
N THR A 195 -46.22 -2.62 -20.86
CA THR A 195 -46.89 -3.69 -21.62
C THR A 195 -48.37 -3.32 -21.76
N PRO A 196 -48.95 -3.26 -22.98
CA PRO A 196 -50.37 -3.02 -23.15
C PRO A 196 -51.15 -4.32 -22.86
N THR A 197 -52.27 -4.18 -22.15
CA THR A 197 -53.22 -5.26 -21.84
C THR A 197 -53.92 -5.76 -23.11
N PRO A 198 -53.97 -7.08 -23.40
CA PRO A 198 -54.79 -7.61 -24.47
C PRO A 198 -56.25 -7.74 -24.04
N THR A 199 -57.13 -7.52 -25.02
CA THR A 199 -58.60 -7.46 -24.97
C THR A 199 -59.26 -8.78 -24.61
#